data_AF-A0A835GM09-F1
#
_entry.id   AF-A0A835GM09-F1
#
_cell.length_a   1.000
_cell.length_b   1.000
_cell.length_c   1.000
_cell.angle_alpha   90.00
_cell.angle_beta   90.00
_cell.angle_gamma   90.00
#
_symmetry.space_group_name_H-M   'P 1'
#
loop_
_entity.id
_entity.type
_entity.pdbx_description
1 polymer ?
#
loop_
_entity_poly.entity_id
_entity_poly.type
_entity_poly.pdbx_seq_one_letter_code
_entity_poly.pdbx_strand_id
1 'polypeptide(L)'
;MFVSLNINQEHFIYLPYTTAMEKYYKNLILCGDIDFYCIGCQELFQVIPEVEKHIRWDQHRRFIKNQAYLERYKHDRIYKIYNNYYCEFCNILFGDKNDIGKHIGTKTHKDFRSNKKPEPRNFIGFYDAGYVIINKVILNMTQWNSIIDQKCHVCDSEVSDTAASQHMALERHVVNIIQSKTVYEEEQERYYRLVCNNQYHCFTCKKVFSAQDFDNHWSTCENIDSIELKRLKDSKVIGMTDLAKMQELQRKLIGTVQEFYWVDEKNNLATCKYCKTVVNIQFKAMINHMKNKHDKTHLSSTEESSSDEEVLYSEIIDYGKRRSELAQFGRANLIKLNHNGSKGWCSVCDCYMSAHKRVFKHHIRGYIHKGFLEIQGLTPLLHDPEPRDFKTLSVFDYSIEYVPSEKAFYIDSKYVVDVFSFFLLFEIKGNPHFKKTKCFACNELIVQGQERKHCETAEHKEKFLEAKLMEPGQEEDSPNFGEYIREIKPNLYHCGLCNRTLPFRAALEFHKTSPGHQIVKSKQIIDRKTPAIIFNTKHDDVYIKLLTICVKDQTNKDQASKSQPNKSQAK
;
A
#
# COMPACT_ATOMS: atom_id res chain seq x y z
N MET A 1 28.81 -4.33 -32.98
CA MET A 1 27.74 -5.20 -32.43
C MET A 1 27.00 -4.41 -31.37
N PHE A 2 25.89 -3.76 -31.72
CA PHE A 2 25.08 -3.00 -30.78
C PHE A 2 24.09 -3.95 -30.09
N VAL A 3 24.13 -3.98 -28.77
CA VAL A 3 23.18 -4.72 -27.93
C VAL A 3 21.98 -3.81 -27.69
N SER A 4 20.85 -4.14 -28.30
CA SER A 4 19.57 -3.46 -28.09
C SER A 4 19.04 -3.76 -26.69
N LEU A 5 18.91 -2.72 -25.84
CA LEU A 5 18.29 -2.83 -24.52
C LEU A 5 16.76 -2.85 -24.70
N ASN A 6 16.17 -4.04 -24.64
CA ASN A 6 14.72 -4.22 -24.54
C ASN A 6 14.26 -3.84 -23.13
N ILE A 7 13.68 -2.65 -22.99
CA ILE A 7 12.91 -2.27 -21.80
C ILE A 7 11.60 -3.04 -21.84
N ASN A 8 11.41 -3.96 -20.89
CA ASN A 8 10.24 -4.82 -20.80
C ASN A 8 8.97 -4.00 -20.50
N GLN A 9 8.04 -3.99 -21.45
CA GLN A 9 6.65 -3.63 -21.21
C GLN A 9 6.03 -4.67 -20.25
N GLU A 10 5.73 -4.25 -19.03
CA GLU A 10 4.90 -5.03 -18.12
C GLU A 10 3.49 -5.16 -18.73
N HIS A 11 3.01 -6.40 -18.87
CA HIS A 11 1.62 -6.65 -19.21
C HIS A 11 0.74 -6.24 -18.02
N PHE A 12 0.39 -4.96 -17.96
CA PHE A 12 -0.90 -4.58 -17.40
C PHE A 12 -1.96 -5.38 -18.18
N ILE A 13 -2.81 -6.10 -17.48
CA ILE A 13 -3.95 -6.77 -18.11
C ILE A 13 -4.87 -5.64 -18.58
N TYR A 14 -4.70 -5.23 -19.84
CA TYR A 14 -5.54 -4.25 -20.51
C TYR A 14 -6.94 -4.85 -20.67
N LEU A 15 -7.80 -4.62 -19.68
CA LEU A 15 -9.23 -4.80 -19.88
C LEU A 15 -9.66 -3.85 -21.01
N PRO A 16 -10.49 -4.30 -21.97
CA PRO A 16 -10.97 -3.44 -23.05
C PRO A 16 -11.65 -2.19 -22.48
N TYR A 17 -10.98 -1.04 -22.65
CA TYR A 17 -11.19 0.22 -21.93
C TYR A 17 -12.60 0.82 -22.09
N THR A 18 -13.33 0.49 -23.16
CA THR A 18 -14.56 1.21 -23.55
C THR A 18 -15.76 0.93 -22.66
N THR A 19 -15.98 -0.34 -22.27
CA THR A 19 -17.12 -0.68 -21.40
C THR A 19 -16.94 -0.19 -19.95
N ALA A 20 -15.70 0.07 -19.54
CA ALA A 20 -15.39 0.59 -18.21
C ALA A 20 -15.73 2.09 -18.07
N MET A 21 -15.60 2.89 -19.14
CA MET A 21 -15.73 4.35 -19.04
C MET A 21 -17.18 4.83 -18.91
N GLU A 22 -18.16 4.15 -19.51
CA GLU A 22 -19.58 4.51 -19.39
C GLU A 22 -20.04 4.56 -17.92
N LYS A 23 -19.46 3.70 -17.08
CA LYS A 23 -19.70 3.70 -15.64
C LYS A 23 -19.30 5.04 -15.01
N TYR A 24 -18.15 5.59 -15.38
CA TYR A 24 -17.67 6.86 -14.85
C TYR A 24 -18.50 8.03 -15.36
N TYR A 25 -18.94 7.99 -16.62
CA TYR A 25 -19.74 9.06 -17.20
C TYR A 25 -21.08 9.24 -16.48
N LYS A 26 -21.75 8.13 -16.13
CA LYS A 26 -22.99 8.10 -15.34
C LYS A 26 -22.82 8.58 -13.89
N ASN A 27 -21.58 8.57 -13.38
CA ASN A 27 -21.23 9.08 -12.06
C ASN A 27 -20.61 10.48 -12.13
N LEU A 28 -20.85 11.24 -13.21
CA LEU A 28 -20.38 12.61 -13.40
C LEU A 28 -18.86 12.77 -13.25
N ILE A 29 -18.11 11.74 -13.67
CA ILE A 29 -16.65 11.78 -13.74
C ILE A 29 -16.24 12.15 -15.17
N LEU A 30 -15.60 13.30 -15.30
CA LEU A 30 -14.90 13.71 -16.51
C LEU A 30 -13.61 12.89 -16.63
N CYS A 31 -13.46 12.14 -17.72
CA CYS A 31 -12.37 11.19 -17.91
C CYS A 31 -11.46 11.68 -19.03
N GLY A 32 -10.22 11.99 -18.67
CA GLY A 32 -9.13 12.24 -19.62
C GLY A 32 -8.38 10.97 -19.96
N ASP A 33 -7.23 11.14 -20.60
CA ASP A 33 -6.36 10.01 -20.95
C ASP A 33 -5.67 9.40 -19.72
N ILE A 34 -5.42 10.22 -18.68
CA ILE A 34 -4.73 9.84 -17.44
C ILE A 34 -5.46 10.42 -16.21
N ASP A 35 -6.01 11.62 -16.34
CA ASP A 35 -6.71 12.36 -15.27
C ASP A 35 -8.21 12.06 -15.22
N PHE A 36 -8.78 12.08 -14.02
CA PHE A 36 -10.21 11.93 -13.79
C PHE A 36 -10.72 13.02 -12.85
N TYR A 37 -11.81 13.68 -13.19
CA TYR A 37 -12.34 14.78 -12.39
C TYR A 37 -13.82 14.57 -12.07
N CYS A 38 -14.17 14.54 -10.79
CA CYS A 38 -15.56 14.50 -10.38
C CYS A 38 -16.16 15.90 -10.45
N ILE A 39 -17.08 16.13 -11.39
CA ILE A 39 -17.72 17.44 -11.59
C ILE A 39 -18.54 17.85 -10.37
N GLY A 40 -19.21 16.89 -9.72
CA GLY A 40 -20.06 17.16 -8.56
C GLY A 40 -19.33 17.45 -7.25
N CYS A 41 -18.17 16.83 -7.04
CA CYS A 41 -17.38 17.00 -5.81
C CYS A 41 -16.17 17.93 -6.01
N GLN A 42 -15.88 18.32 -7.27
CA GLN A 42 -14.73 19.12 -7.67
C GLN A 42 -13.38 18.51 -7.23
N GLU A 43 -13.28 17.18 -7.27
CA GLU A 43 -12.07 16.42 -6.89
C GLU A 43 -11.37 15.83 -8.14
N LEU A 44 -10.04 15.96 -8.21
CA LEU A 44 -9.18 15.39 -9.23
C LEU A 44 -8.54 14.09 -8.72
N PHE A 45 -8.53 13.05 -9.57
CA PHE A 45 -7.92 11.75 -9.31
C PHE A 45 -6.96 11.40 -10.44
N GLN A 46 -5.84 10.79 -10.05
CA GLN A 46 -4.78 10.38 -10.99
C GLN A 46 -4.82 8.88 -11.29
N VAL A 47 -5.61 8.11 -10.53
CA VAL A 47 -5.69 6.66 -10.66
C VAL A 47 -7.12 6.15 -10.51
N ILE A 48 -7.49 5.18 -11.34
CA ILE A 48 -8.82 4.55 -11.36
C ILE A 48 -9.26 4.02 -9.99
N PRO A 49 -8.41 3.34 -9.18
CA PRO A 49 -8.82 2.86 -7.86
C PRO A 49 -9.35 3.95 -6.91
N GLU A 50 -8.85 5.18 -7.04
CA GLU A 50 -9.33 6.31 -6.24
C GLU A 50 -10.69 6.81 -6.73
N VAL A 51 -10.88 6.90 -8.05
CA VAL A 51 -12.20 7.17 -8.66
C VAL A 51 -13.22 6.14 -8.21
N GLU A 52 -12.86 4.86 -8.25
CA GLU A 52 -13.70 3.75 -7.80
C GLU A 52 -14.10 3.85 -6.32
N LYS A 53 -13.18 4.32 -5.48
CA LYS A 53 -13.46 4.61 -4.06
C LYS A 53 -14.40 5.82 -3.95
N HIS A 54 -14.16 6.87 -4.72
CA HIS A 54 -14.92 8.11 -4.71
C HIS A 54 -16.38 7.90 -5.12
N ILE A 55 -16.66 7.22 -6.24
CA ILE A 55 -18.05 6.98 -6.71
C ILE A 55 -18.85 6.07 -5.76
N ARG A 56 -18.19 5.38 -4.83
CA ARG A 56 -18.81 4.57 -3.77
C ARG A 56 -19.09 5.36 -2.50
N TRP A 57 -18.55 6.57 -2.38
CA TRP A 57 -18.77 7.44 -1.24
C TRP A 57 -20.23 7.90 -1.17
N ASP A 58 -20.86 7.76 -0.01
CA ASP A 58 -22.28 8.04 0.16
C ASP A 58 -22.65 9.50 -0.16
N GLN A 59 -21.76 10.45 0.11
CA GLN A 59 -21.98 11.85 -0.22
C GLN A 59 -22.03 12.08 -1.73
N HIS A 60 -21.09 11.49 -2.48
CA HIS A 60 -21.13 11.51 -3.94
C HIS A 60 -22.41 10.86 -4.47
N ARG A 61 -22.78 9.67 -3.97
CA ARG A 61 -24.01 8.97 -4.40
C ARG A 61 -25.29 9.78 -4.14
N ARG A 62 -25.38 10.47 -3.00
CA ARG A 62 -26.50 11.38 -2.69
C ARG A 62 -26.52 12.56 -3.65
N PHE A 63 -25.35 13.13 -3.97
CA PHE A 63 -25.25 14.19 -4.97
C PHE A 63 -25.79 13.75 -6.33
N ILE A 64 -25.35 12.58 -6.84
CA ILE A 64 -25.81 12.01 -8.12
C ILE A 64 -27.33 11.80 -8.14
N LYS A 65 -27.91 11.22 -7.08
CA LYS A 65 -29.35 10.96 -6.99
C LYS A 65 -30.21 12.22 -7.08
N ASN A 66 -29.67 13.37 -6.72
CA ASN A 66 -30.36 14.65 -6.77
C ASN A 66 -30.17 15.38 -8.12
N GLN A 67 -29.39 14.82 -9.04
CA GLN A 67 -29.21 15.40 -10.36
C GLN A 67 -30.31 14.94 -11.32
N ALA A 68 -30.81 15.88 -12.12
CA ALA A 68 -31.75 15.62 -13.20
C ALA A 68 -31.19 16.16 -14.53
N TYR A 69 -31.57 15.52 -15.63
CA TYR A 69 -31.28 16.05 -16.96
C TYR A 69 -32.02 17.37 -17.18
N LEU A 70 -31.41 18.27 -17.94
CA LEU A 70 -32.03 19.52 -18.36
C LEU A 70 -33.19 19.21 -19.33
N GLU A 71 -34.42 19.62 -18.99
CA GLU A 71 -35.66 19.15 -19.66
C GLU A 71 -35.61 19.27 -21.20
N ARG A 72 -35.13 20.41 -21.72
CA ARG A 72 -34.98 20.65 -23.17
C ARG A 72 -34.04 19.66 -23.88
N TYR A 73 -33.08 19.07 -23.17
CA TYR A 73 -32.03 18.21 -23.71
C TYR A 73 -31.99 16.84 -23.02
N LYS A 74 -33.12 16.40 -22.46
CA LYS A 74 -33.23 15.12 -21.74
C LYS A 74 -32.84 13.91 -22.60
N HIS A 75 -33.18 13.93 -23.89
CA HIS A 75 -32.82 12.87 -24.84
C HIS A 75 -31.34 12.85 -25.23
N ASP A 76 -30.62 13.94 -24.96
CA ASP A 76 -29.18 14.06 -25.18
C ASP A 76 -28.38 13.86 -23.88
N ARG A 77 -29.06 13.49 -22.78
CA ARG A 77 -28.50 13.24 -21.44
C ARG A 77 -27.59 14.36 -20.95
N ILE A 78 -28.06 15.59 -21.09
CA ILE A 78 -27.35 16.78 -20.61
C ILE A 78 -27.77 17.08 -19.16
N TYR A 79 -26.83 17.08 -18.23
CA TYR A 79 -27.03 17.59 -16.87
C TYR A 79 -26.70 19.07 -16.78
N LYS A 80 -27.39 19.80 -15.88
CA LYS A 80 -26.94 21.11 -15.40
C LYS A 80 -26.34 20.92 -14.01
N ILE A 81 -25.03 21.12 -13.88
CA ILE A 81 -24.31 20.92 -12.63
C ILE A 81 -23.63 22.24 -12.29
N TYR A 82 -24.05 22.89 -11.20
CA TYR A 82 -23.63 24.25 -10.86
C TYR A 82 -23.86 25.22 -12.04
N ASN A 83 -22.79 25.86 -12.51
CA ASN A 83 -22.78 26.79 -13.64
C ASN A 83 -22.44 26.12 -14.98
N ASN A 84 -22.23 24.81 -14.99
CA ASN A 84 -21.80 24.06 -16.16
C ASN A 84 -22.90 23.14 -16.70
N TYR A 85 -22.73 22.71 -17.94
CA TYR A 85 -23.59 21.74 -18.61
C TYR A 85 -22.76 20.53 -19.01
N TYR A 86 -23.16 19.33 -18.61
CA TYR A 86 -22.39 18.10 -18.82
C TYR A 86 -23.14 17.13 -19.72
N CYS A 87 -22.51 16.70 -20.82
CA CYS A 87 -23.03 15.66 -21.71
C CYS A 87 -22.53 14.29 -21.25
N GLU A 88 -23.43 13.43 -20.77
CA GLU A 88 -23.10 12.07 -20.33
C GLU A 88 -22.57 11.21 -21.48
N PHE A 89 -23.13 11.35 -22.70
CA PHE A 89 -22.74 10.52 -23.85
C PHE A 89 -21.31 10.81 -24.31
N CYS A 90 -20.95 12.08 -24.39
CA CYS A 90 -19.68 12.51 -24.95
C CYS A 90 -18.60 12.72 -23.90
N ASN A 91 -18.97 12.75 -22.61
CA ASN A 91 -18.10 13.11 -21.49
C ASN A 91 -17.45 14.51 -21.69
N ILE A 92 -18.28 15.50 -22.04
CA ILE A 92 -17.87 16.88 -22.32
C ILE A 92 -18.65 17.83 -21.40
N LEU A 93 -17.93 18.78 -20.80
CA LEU A 93 -18.45 19.86 -19.98
C LEU A 93 -18.45 21.18 -20.79
N PHE A 94 -19.50 22.00 -20.65
CA PHE A 94 -19.64 23.31 -21.28
C PHE A 94 -19.88 24.38 -20.22
N GLY A 95 -19.27 25.55 -20.40
CA GLY A 95 -19.57 26.75 -19.60
C GLY A 95 -20.77 27.54 -20.13
N ASP A 96 -20.99 27.56 -21.45
CA ASP A 96 -22.11 28.27 -22.08
C ASP A 96 -23.18 27.29 -22.59
N LYS A 97 -24.45 27.61 -22.31
CA LYS A 97 -25.63 26.91 -22.80
C LYS A 97 -25.72 26.91 -24.33
N ASN A 98 -25.20 27.94 -25.00
CA ASN A 98 -25.24 28.07 -26.46
C ASN A 98 -24.39 26.99 -27.16
N ASP A 99 -23.36 26.48 -26.50
CA ASP A 99 -22.47 25.47 -27.08
C ASP A 99 -23.09 24.07 -27.07
N ILE A 100 -24.11 23.83 -26.22
CA ILE A 100 -24.88 22.57 -26.22
C ILE A 100 -25.50 22.35 -27.61
N GLY A 101 -26.13 23.38 -28.19
CA GLY A 101 -26.79 23.28 -29.49
C GLY A 101 -25.83 22.94 -30.63
N LYS A 102 -24.63 23.53 -30.60
CA LYS A 102 -23.55 23.21 -31.55
C LYS A 102 -23.06 21.77 -31.36
N HIS A 103 -22.85 21.36 -30.11
CA HIS A 103 -22.35 20.03 -29.76
C HIS A 103 -23.29 18.90 -30.19
N ILE A 104 -24.59 18.99 -29.86
CA ILE A 104 -25.57 17.95 -30.21
C ILE A 104 -25.74 17.79 -31.73
N GLY A 105 -25.42 18.83 -32.49
CA GLY A 105 -25.41 18.80 -33.95
C GLY A 105 -24.25 18.00 -34.55
N THR A 106 -23.17 17.79 -33.80
CA THR A 106 -21.96 17.10 -34.27
C THR A 106 -22.21 15.63 -34.60
N LYS A 107 -21.47 15.10 -35.58
CA LYS A 107 -21.52 13.68 -35.95
C LYS A 107 -21.16 12.78 -34.76
N THR A 108 -20.15 13.16 -33.99
CA THR A 108 -19.66 12.43 -32.82
C THR A 108 -20.76 12.21 -31.78
N HIS A 109 -21.51 13.26 -31.41
CA HIS A 109 -22.62 13.12 -30.46
C HIS A 109 -23.73 12.21 -31.00
N LYS A 110 -24.09 12.37 -32.27
CA LYS A 110 -25.10 11.52 -32.93
C LYS A 110 -24.69 10.04 -32.93
N ASP A 111 -23.41 9.76 -33.21
CA ASP A 111 -22.88 8.40 -33.17
C ASP A 111 -22.94 7.81 -31.75
N PHE A 112 -22.50 8.54 -30.71
CA PHE A 112 -22.61 8.07 -29.32
C PHE A 112 -24.04 7.89 -28.85
N ARG A 113 -24.94 8.81 -29.21
CA ARG A 113 -26.38 8.70 -28.91
C ARG A 113 -27.00 7.46 -29.53
N SER A 114 -26.51 7.02 -30.69
CA SER A 114 -26.96 5.78 -31.37
C SER A 114 -26.34 4.49 -30.81
N ASN A 115 -25.64 4.56 -29.67
CA ASN A 115 -24.88 3.46 -29.07
C ASN A 115 -23.80 2.87 -29.97
N LYS A 116 -23.28 3.63 -30.94
CA LYS A 116 -22.03 3.23 -31.59
C LYS A 116 -20.91 3.43 -30.59
N LYS A 117 -20.33 2.33 -30.13
CA LYS A 117 -19.22 2.37 -29.19
C LYS A 117 -18.05 3.10 -29.85
N PRO A 118 -17.43 4.09 -29.19
CA PRO A 118 -16.16 4.61 -29.67
C PRO A 118 -15.18 3.46 -29.79
N GLU A 119 -14.29 3.56 -30.76
CA GLU A 119 -13.09 2.73 -30.75
C GLU A 119 -12.36 2.98 -29.42
N PRO A 120 -11.91 1.90 -28.75
CA PRO A 120 -11.11 2.04 -27.55
C PRO A 120 -9.90 2.91 -27.84
N ARG A 121 -9.77 4.01 -27.10
CA ARG A 121 -8.52 4.76 -27.09
C ARG A 121 -7.48 3.90 -26.37
N ASN A 122 -6.35 3.69 -27.03
CA ASN A 122 -5.19 3.10 -26.37
C ASN A 122 -4.74 4.05 -25.26
N PHE A 123 -4.51 3.49 -24.07
CA PHE A 123 -4.01 4.23 -22.91
C PHE A 123 -2.60 4.77 -23.21
N ILE A 124 -2.38 6.08 -22.98
CA ILE A 124 -1.20 6.79 -23.52
C ILE A 124 -0.12 7.07 -22.45
N GLY A 125 -0.41 6.99 -21.14
CA GLY A 125 0.62 7.24 -20.12
C GLY A 125 0.15 7.18 -18.67
N PHE A 126 1.07 7.28 -17.70
CA PHE A 126 0.78 7.17 -16.27
C PHE A 126 1.56 8.19 -15.41
N TYR A 127 1.10 8.40 -14.18
CA TYR A 127 1.80 9.21 -13.18
C TYR A 127 2.88 8.40 -12.45
N ASP A 128 4.08 8.97 -12.33
CA ASP A 128 5.17 8.42 -11.50
C ASP A 128 6.02 9.53 -10.89
N ALA A 129 6.18 9.50 -9.56
CA ALA A 129 7.03 10.42 -8.79
C ALA A 129 6.88 11.93 -9.13
N GLY A 130 5.67 12.40 -9.46
CA GLY A 130 5.42 13.80 -9.83
C GLY A 130 5.69 14.12 -11.31
N TYR A 131 5.85 13.10 -12.14
CA TYR A 131 5.95 13.18 -13.60
C TYR A 131 4.79 12.44 -14.26
N VAL A 132 4.57 12.75 -15.53
CA VAL A 132 3.70 12.00 -16.44
C VAL A 132 4.58 11.33 -17.49
N ILE A 133 4.49 10.01 -17.55
CA ILE A 133 5.25 9.18 -18.48
C ILE A 133 4.32 8.73 -19.60
N ILE A 134 4.62 9.16 -20.83
CA ILE A 134 3.86 8.86 -22.04
C ILE A 134 4.80 8.12 -22.98
N ASN A 135 4.68 6.79 -22.99
CA ASN A 135 5.65 5.92 -23.67
C ASN A 135 7.11 6.25 -23.28
N LYS A 136 7.91 6.84 -24.19
CA LYS A 136 9.30 7.26 -23.95
C LYS A 136 9.45 8.72 -23.49
N VAL A 137 8.36 9.47 -23.38
CA VAL A 137 8.39 10.90 -23.02
C VAL A 137 8.09 11.08 -21.54
N ILE A 138 8.95 11.84 -20.84
CA ILE A 138 8.76 12.22 -19.44
C ILE A 138 8.46 13.71 -19.36
N LEU A 139 7.28 14.04 -18.87
CA LEU A 139 6.80 15.40 -18.64
C LEU A 139 6.75 15.69 -17.14
N ASN A 140 7.24 16.85 -16.72
CA ASN A 140 6.94 17.34 -15.36
C ASN A 140 5.50 17.87 -15.29
N MET A 141 5.03 18.22 -14.09
CA MET A 141 3.65 18.69 -13.91
C MET A 141 3.32 19.95 -14.71
N THR A 142 4.22 20.94 -14.82
CA THR A 142 3.94 22.16 -15.58
C THR A 142 3.83 21.87 -17.07
N GLN A 143 4.71 21.02 -17.62
CA GLN A 143 4.67 20.55 -19.00
C GLN A 143 3.40 19.75 -19.27
N TRP A 144 3.05 18.78 -18.42
CA TRP A 144 1.79 18.03 -18.58
C TRP A 144 0.58 18.97 -18.54
N ASN A 145 0.61 20.06 -17.78
CA ASN A 145 -0.45 21.05 -17.74
C ASN A 145 -0.36 22.10 -18.87
N SER A 146 0.54 21.92 -19.84
CA SER A 146 0.83 22.85 -20.95
C SER A 146 1.12 24.28 -20.48
N ILE A 147 1.82 24.42 -19.35
CA ILE A 147 2.36 25.68 -18.84
C ILE A 147 3.82 25.77 -19.28
N ILE A 148 4.07 26.59 -20.31
CA ILE A 148 5.38 26.76 -20.95
C ILE A 148 5.66 28.26 -21.02
N ASP A 149 6.89 28.67 -20.70
CA ASP A 149 7.33 30.07 -20.72
C ASP A 149 6.37 31.01 -19.97
N GLN A 150 5.94 30.61 -18.77
CA GLN A 150 4.98 31.34 -17.92
C GLN A 150 3.63 31.62 -18.58
N LYS A 151 3.23 30.82 -19.57
CA LYS A 151 1.91 30.88 -20.20
C LYS A 151 1.24 29.51 -20.13
N CYS A 152 0.01 29.47 -19.61
CA CYS A 152 -0.83 28.28 -19.74
C CYS A 152 -1.53 28.29 -21.10
N HIS A 153 -1.11 27.41 -22.00
CA HIS A 153 -1.67 27.35 -23.35
C HIS A 153 -3.05 26.69 -23.43
N VAL A 154 -3.49 26.04 -22.35
CA VAL A 154 -4.81 25.42 -22.22
C VAL A 154 -5.85 26.40 -21.65
N CYS A 155 -5.41 27.42 -20.93
CA CYS A 155 -6.27 28.51 -20.43
C CYS A 155 -6.11 29.81 -21.24
N ASP A 156 -5.05 29.91 -22.05
CA ASP A 156 -4.60 31.13 -22.74
C ASP A 156 -4.40 32.31 -21.78
N SER A 157 -3.70 32.06 -20.67
CA SER A 157 -3.42 33.04 -19.61
C SER A 157 -1.96 33.00 -19.18
N GLU A 158 -1.42 34.15 -18.78
CA GLU A 158 -0.11 34.24 -18.12
C GLU A 158 -0.17 33.63 -16.71
N VAL A 159 0.85 32.85 -16.35
CA VAL A 159 0.96 32.11 -15.08
C VAL A 159 2.42 32.15 -14.63
N SER A 160 2.70 32.90 -13.57
CA SER A 160 4.04 32.90 -12.97
C SER A 160 4.38 31.53 -12.38
N ASP A 161 5.68 31.23 -12.26
CA ASP A 161 6.15 29.96 -11.67
C ASP A 161 5.62 29.75 -10.24
N THR A 162 5.48 30.83 -9.46
CA THR A 162 4.94 30.80 -8.10
C THR A 162 3.43 30.55 -8.05
N ALA A 163 2.69 30.93 -9.11
CA ALA A 163 1.25 30.76 -9.21
C ALA A 163 0.84 29.47 -9.94
N ALA A 164 1.79 28.75 -10.56
CA ALA A 164 1.51 27.57 -11.37
C ALA A 164 0.73 26.49 -10.60
N SER A 165 1.08 26.22 -9.35
CA SER A 165 0.38 25.21 -8.53
C SER A 165 -1.08 25.58 -8.24
N GLN A 166 -1.34 26.85 -7.96
CA GLN A 166 -2.69 27.37 -7.72
C GLN A 166 -3.50 27.36 -9.02
N HIS A 167 -2.89 27.74 -10.15
CA HIS A 167 -3.52 27.70 -11.46
C HIS A 167 -3.93 26.28 -11.86
N MET A 168 -3.04 25.29 -11.65
CA MET A 168 -3.32 23.88 -11.94
C MET A 168 -4.48 23.30 -11.13
N ALA A 169 -4.80 23.89 -9.98
CA ALA A 169 -5.92 23.49 -9.13
C ALA A 169 -7.26 24.16 -9.50
N LEU A 170 -7.28 25.13 -10.42
CA LEU A 170 -8.51 25.79 -10.84
C LEU A 170 -9.39 24.81 -11.62
N GLU A 171 -10.69 24.74 -11.29
CA GLU A 171 -11.67 23.89 -11.99
C GLU A 171 -11.62 24.10 -13.51
N ARG A 172 -11.60 25.36 -13.96
CA ARG A 172 -11.53 25.69 -15.39
C ARG A 172 -10.29 25.09 -16.06
N HIS A 173 -9.14 25.12 -15.39
CA HIS A 173 -7.90 24.55 -15.92
C HIS A 173 -7.99 23.03 -16.00
N VAL A 174 -8.46 22.37 -14.94
CA VAL A 174 -8.64 20.91 -14.89
C VAL A 174 -9.64 20.41 -15.94
N VAL A 175 -10.72 21.14 -16.15
CA VAL A 175 -11.70 20.83 -17.20
C VAL A 175 -11.08 20.97 -18.58
N ASN A 176 -10.39 22.08 -18.84
CA ASN A 176 -9.74 22.32 -20.13
C ASN A 176 -8.62 21.30 -20.41
N ILE A 177 -7.85 20.87 -19.41
CA ILE A 177 -6.78 19.89 -19.59
C ILE A 177 -7.35 18.51 -19.95
N ILE A 178 -8.41 18.07 -19.26
CA ILE A 178 -9.06 16.78 -19.54
C ILE A 178 -9.74 16.77 -20.91
N GLN A 179 -10.38 17.88 -21.30
CA GLN A 179 -11.07 17.98 -22.59
C GLN A 179 -10.14 18.28 -23.77
N SER A 180 -8.91 18.73 -23.50
CA SER A 180 -7.90 18.91 -24.54
C SER A 180 -7.48 17.55 -25.11
N LYS A 181 -7.52 17.40 -26.43
CA LYS A 181 -7.24 16.13 -27.09
C LYS A 181 -5.74 15.86 -27.09
N THR A 182 -5.29 14.85 -26.35
CA THR A 182 -3.97 14.24 -26.56
C THR A 182 -4.03 13.35 -27.78
N VAL A 183 -3.02 13.43 -28.65
CA VAL A 183 -2.91 12.64 -29.85
C VAL A 183 -1.62 11.84 -29.80
N TYR A 184 -1.74 10.56 -30.13
CA TYR A 184 -0.63 9.66 -30.37
C TYR A 184 -0.78 9.04 -31.75
N GLU A 185 0.15 9.36 -32.64
CA GLU A 185 0.22 8.77 -33.98
C GLU A 185 1.33 7.73 -33.98
N GLU A 186 0.97 6.47 -33.74
CA GLU A 186 1.90 5.35 -33.53
C GLU A 186 2.88 5.18 -34.69
N GLU A 187 2.40 5.27 -35.95
CA GLU A 187 3.22 5.12 -37.17
C GLU A 187 4.35 6.15 -37.28
N GLN A 188 4.17 7.34 -36.68
CA GLN A 188 5.09 8.47 -36.80
C GLN A 188 5.73 8.82 -35.46
N GLU A 189 5.44 8.07 -34.40
CA GLU A 189 5.83 8.33 -33.01
C GLU A 189 5.58 9.79 -32.56
N ARG A 190 4.46 10.39 -32.99
CA ARG A 190 4.12 11.78 -32.67
C ARG A 190 3.29 11.86 -31.40
N TYR A 191 3.80 12.59 -30.40
CA TYR A 191 3.13 12.84 -29.12
C TYR A 191 2.84 14.32 -28.95
N TYR A 192 1.57 14.69 -28.93
CA TYR A 192 1.20 16.08 -28.78
C TYR A 192 -0.19 16.26 -28.20
N ARG A 193 -0.49 17.49 -27.80
CA ARG A 193 -1.82 17.91 -27.37
C ARG A 193 -2.28 19.13 -28.15
N LEU A 194 -3.52 19.10 -28.60
CA LEU A 194 -4.20 20.27 -29.14
C LEU A 194 -4.60 21.18 -27.97
N VAL A 195 -4.08 22.41 -27.94
CA VAL A 195 -4.37 23.41 -26.91
C VAL A 195 -5.16 24.58 -27.53
N CYS A 196 -5.41 25.66 -26.78
CA CYS A 196 -6.24 26.77 -27.26
C CYS A 196 -5.67 27.43 -28.53
N ASN A 197 -6.54 28.15 -29.26
CA ASN A 197 -6.19 28.88 -30.47
C ASN A 197 -5.57 28.02 -31.59
N ASN A 198 -5.98 26.75 -31.67
CA ASN A 198 -5.48 25.79 -32.66
C ASN A 198 -3.95 25.65 -32.63
N GLN A 199 -3.38 25.72 -31.43
CA GLN A 199 -1.96 25.50 -31.18
C GLN A 199 -1.71 24.05 -30.76
N TYR A 200 -0.47 23.60 -30.93
CA TYR A 200 -0.06 22.22 -30.69
C TYR A 200 1.11 22.20 -29.72
N HIS A 201 0.93 21.58 -28.56
CA HIS A 201 2.00 21.33 -27.61
C HIS A 201 2.66 19.98 -27.94
N CYS A 202 3.88 20.01 -28.47
CA CYS A 202 4.68 18.82 -28.73
C CYS A 202 5.32 18.32 -27.44
N PHE A 203 5.01 17.10 -27.02
CA PHE A 203 5.54 16.55 -25.76
C PHE A 203 7.02 16.15 -25.86
N THR A 204 7.51 15.86 -27.07
CA THR A 204 8.90 15.48 -27.32
C THR A 204 9.85 16.65 -27.06
N CYS A 205 9.64 17.79 -27.73
CA CYS A 205 10.49 18.96 -27.58
C CYS A 205 9.97 19.97 -26.54
N LYS A 206 8.76 19.75 -26.00
CA LYS A 206 8.13 20.53 -24.92
C LYS A 206 7.87 22.00 -25.31
N LYS A 207 7.60 22.23 -26.59
CA LYS A 207 7.30 23.54 -27.18
C LYS A 207 5.89 23.57 -27.76
N VAL A 208 5.35 24.78 -27.90
CA VAL A 208 4.05 25.02 -28.51
C VAL A 208 4.21 25.66 -29.89
N PHE A 209 3.46 25.16 -30.86
CA PHE A 209 3.51 25.60 -32.25
C PHE A 209 2.15 26.06 -32.75
N SER A 210 2.14 26.96 -33.73
CA SER A 210 0.93 27.26 -34.50
C SER A 210 0.56 26.06 -35.39
N ALA A 211 -0.68 26.01 -35.87
CA ALA A 211 -1.10 24.98 -36.83
C ALA A 211 -0.25 24.93 -38.10
N GLN A 212 0.26 26.08 -38.58
CA GLN A 212 1.06 26.17 -39.81
C GLN A 212 2.49 25.66 -39.59
N ASP A 213 3.04 25.89 -38.41
CA ASP A 213 4.43 25.51 -38.09
C ASP A 213 4.53 24.06 -37.61
N PHE A 214 3.43 23.50 -37.11
CA PHE A 214 3.43 22.18 -36.49
C PHE A 214 3.76 21.06 -37.48
N ASP A 215 3.30 21.07 -38.71
CA ASP A 215 3.68 19.98 -39.63
C ASP A 215 5.17 20.03 -40.00
N ASN A 216 5.74 21.24 -40.09
CA ASN A 216 7.14 21.44 -40.41
C ASN A 216 8.07 21.13 -39.23
N HIS A 217 7.62 21.35 -37.99
CA HIS A 217 8.48 21.15 -36.81
C HIS A 217 8.94 19.69 -36.65
N TRP A 218 8.14 18.72 -37.08
CA TRP A 218 8.48 17.30 -36.93
C TRP A 218 9.79 16.91 -37.63
N SER A 219 10.11 17.55 -38.75
CA SER A 219 11.37 17.32 -39.48
C SER A 219 12.63 17.78 -38.71
N THR A 220 12.45 18.67 -37.73
CA THR A 220 13.52 19.30 -36.93
C THR A 220 13.38 19.02 -35.44
N CYS A 221 12.34 18.28 -35.03
CA CYS A 221 12.11 17.91 -33.65
C CYS A 221 13.22 16.94 -33.24
N GLU A 222 14.17 17.42 -32.43
CA GLU A 222 15.25 16.59 -31.89
C GLU A 222 14.64 15.32 -31.25
N ASN A 223 14.87 14.17 -31.88
CA ASN A 223 14.27 12.90 -31.47
C ASN A 223 14.65 12.56 -30.03
N ILE A 224 13.73 11.92 -29.31
CA ILE A 224 13.91 11.43 -27.94
C ILE A 224 15.23 10.68 -27.79
N ASP A 225 15.62 9.88 -28.80
CA ASP A 225 16.88 9.14 -28.83
C ASP A 225 18.11 10.02 -28.66
N SER A 226 18.13 11.25 -29.19
CA SER A 226 19.25 12.17 -29.05
C SER A 226 19.35 12.79 -27.64
N ILE A 227 18.19 13.00 -27.00
CA ILE A 227 18.07 13.49 -25.62
C ILE A 227 18.38 12.37 -24.63
N GLU A 228 17.93 11.14 -24.89
CA GLU A 228 18.21 9.94 -24.09
C GLU A 228 19.69 9.52 -24.19
N LEU A 229 20.31 9.63 -25.37
CA LEU A 229 21.77 9.43 -25.53
C LEU A 229 22.60 10.47 -24.79
N LYS A 230 22.16 11.74 -24.75
CA LYS A 230 22.78 12.78 -23.90
C LYS A 230 22.61 12.44 -22.42
N ARG A 231 21.39 12.10 -21.99
CA ARG A 231 21.10 11.70 -20.60
C ARG A 231 21.83 10.43 -20.16
N LEU A 232 21.98 9.42 -21.02
CA LEU A 232 22.71 8.18 -20.74
C LEU A 232 24.23 8.41 -20.68
N LYS A 233 24.75 9.38 -21.46
CA LYS A 233 26.13 9.84 -21.31
C LYS A 233 26.34 10.56 -19.98
N ASP A 234 25.36 11.33 -19.53
CA ASP A 234 25.43 12.07 -18.26
C ASP A 234 25.12 11.18 -17.02
N SER A 235 24.32 10.11 -17.18
CA SER A 235 23.89 9.20 -16.09
C SER A 235 24.83 8.02 -15.85
N LYS A 236 25.84 7.81 -16.70
CA LYS A 236 26.86 6.75 -16.53
C LYS A 236 27.72 6.91 -15.27
N VAL A 237 27.60 8.03 -14.54
CA VAL A 237 28.32 8.27 -13.28
C VAL A 237 27.58 7.69 -12.06
N ILE A 238 26.30 7.28 -12.18
CA ILE A 238 25.46 6.88 -11.02
C ILE A 238 24.98 5.40 -11.09
N GLY A 239 25.11 4.72 -12.23
CA GLY A 239 24.38 3.47 -12.54
C GLY A 239 24.96 2.10 -12.11
N MET A 240 25.75 1.98 -11.04
CA MET A 240 26.20 0.65 -10.56
C MET A 240 25.38 0.09 -9.39
N THR A 241 24.68 0.93 -8.64
CA THR A 241 23.95 0.51 -7.42
C THR A 241 22.55 -0.06 -7.69
N ASP A 242 21.88 0.34 -8.77
CA ASP A 242 20.51 -0.10 -9.05
C ASP A 242 20.42 -1.45 -9.80
N LEU A 243 21.42 -1.78 -10.62
CA LEU A 243 21.48 -3.07 -11.30
C LEU A 243 21.66 -4.23 -10.30
N ALA A 244 22.49 -4.03 -9.28
CA ALA A 244 22.70 -5.02 -8.21
C ALA A 244 21.41 -5.26 -7.40
N LYS A 245 20.65 -4.20 -7.10
CA LYS A 245 19.36 -4.32 -6.39
C LYS A 245 18.30 -5.05 -7.21
N MET A 246 18.22 -4.79 -8.52
CA MET A 246 17.31 -5.53 -9.41
C MET A 246 17.67 -7.01 -9.49
N GLN A 247 18.95 -7.35 -9.62
CA GLN A 247 19.40 -8.74 -9.63
C GLN A 247 19.15 -9.46 -8.31
N GLU A 248 19.26 -8.76 -7.17
CA GLU A 248 18.93 -9.32 -5.87
C GLU A 248 17.42 -9.57 -5.69
N LEU A 249 16.58 -8.64 -6.14
CA LEU A 249 15.12 -8.78 -6.10
C LEU A 249 14.66 -9.98 -6.95
N GLN A 250 15.23 -10.14 -8.15
CA GLN A 250 14.92 -11.25 -9.04
C GLN A 250 15.28 -12.61 -8.41
N ARG A 251 16.44 -12.72 -7.74
CA ARG A 251 16.83 -13.93 -6.99
C ARG A 251 15.85 -14.25 -5.87
N LYS A 252 15.44 -13.25 -5.08
CA LYS A 252 14.45 -13.42 -4.01
C LYS A 252 13.11 -13.91 -4.53
N LEU A 253 12.65 -13.40 -5.66
CA LEU A 253 11.40 -13.83 -6.30
C LEU A 253 11.48 -15.26 -6.81
N ILE A 254 12.58 -15.65 -7.47
CA ILE A 254 12.80 -17.03 -7.93
C ILE A 254 12.80 -18.01 -6.75
N GLY A 255 13.37 -17.63 -5.61
CA GLY A 255 13.36 -18.43 -4.38
C GLY A 255 11.95 -18.84 -3.92
N THR A 256 10.93 -18.02 -4.19
CA THR A 256 9.54 -18.34 -3.78
C THR A 256 8.90 -19.44 -4.62
N VAL A 257 9.43 -19.73 -5.80
CA VAL A 257 8.90 -20.76 -6.72
C VAL A 257 9.81 -21.98 -6.87
N GLN A 258 11.02 -21.95 -6.28
CA GLN A 258 11.99 -23.06 -6.33
C GLN A 258 11.44 -24.36 -5.76
N GLU A 259 10.46 -24.32 -4.84
CA GLU A 259 9.82 -25.54 -4.33
C GLU A 259 9.15 -26.37 -5.45
N PHE A 260 8.71 -25.72 -6.54
CA PHE A 260 8.04 -26.34 -7.67
C PHE A 260 8.95 -26.68 -8.86
N TYR A 261 10.24 -26.32 -8.80
CA TYR A 261 11.18 -26.47 -9.92
C TYR A 261 12.54 -27.03 -9.49
N TRP A 262 13.15 -27.83 -10.37
CA TRP A 262 14.57 -28.13 -10.31
C TRP A 262 15.31 -27.04 -11.10
N VAL A 263 16.03 -26.17 -10.40
CA VAL A 263 16.67 -24.98 -10.99
C VAL A 263 18.13 -25.27 -11.32
N ASP A 264 18.51 -25.06 -12.57
CA ASP A 264 19.88 -25.16 -13.09
C ASP A 264 20.37 -23.75 -13.46
N GLU A 265 20.95 -23.07 -12.46
CA GLU A 265 21.46 -21.70 -12.61
C GLU A 265 22.54 -21.59 -13.67
N LYS A 266 23.32 -22.66 -13.89
CA LYS A 266 24.44 -22.67 -14.85
C LYS A 266 23.93 -22.55 -16.29
N ASN A 267 22.81 -23.18 -16.59
CA ASN A 267 22.22 -23.17 -17.93
C ASN A 267 21.04 -22.18 -18.06
N ASN A 268 20.70 -21.45 -17.01
CA ASN A 268 19.56 -20.55 -16.95
C ASN A 268 18.19 -21.25 -17.18
N LEU A 269 18.08 -22.53 -16.78
CA LEU A 269 16.89 -23.37 -17.00
C LEU A 269 16.30 -23.88 -15.67
N ALA A 270 14.98 -24.03 -15.62
CA ALA A 270 14.24 -24.60 -14.50
C ALA A 270 13.28 -25.67 -15.02
N THR A 271 13.32 -26.86 -14.44
CA THR A 271 12.46 -27.99 -14.82
C THR A 271 11.32 -28.14 -13.81
N CYS A 272 10.08 -28.01 -14.24
CA CYS A 272 8.91 -28.17 -13.36
C CYS A 272 8.89 -29.57 -12.74
N LYS A 273 8.78 -29.66 -11.40
CA LYS A 273 8.80 -30.95 -10.70
C LYS A 273 7.61 -31.82 -11.06
N TYR A 274 6.46 -31.20 -11.38
CA TYR A 274 5.19 -31.88 -11.67
C TYR A 274 5.11 -32.44 -13.09
N CYS A 275 5.25 -31.60 -14.12
CA CYS A 275 5.09 -32.03 -15.52
C CYS A 275 6.40 -32.16 -16.31
N LYS A 276 7.55 -31.95 -15.66
CA LYS A 276 8.89 -32.03 -16.26
C LYS A 276 9.14 -31.06 -17.42
N THR A 277 8.29 -30.06 -17.63
CA THR A 277 8.53 -29.01 -18.64
C THR A 277 9.68 -28.12 -18.20
N VAL A 278 10.62 -27.87 -19.11
CA VAL A 278 11.76 -26.97 -18.90
C VAL A 278 11.36 -25.55 -19.31
N VAL A 279 11.67 -24.57 -18.45
CA VAL A 279 11.42 -23.14 -18.66
C VAL A 279 12.68 -22.34 -18.31
N ASN A 280 12.82 -21.10 -18.77
CA ASN A 280 13.92 -20.24 -18.34
C ASN A 280 13.78 -19.84 -16.85
N ILE A 281 14.91 -19.59 -16.17
CA ILE A 281 14.94 -19.04 -14.79
C ILE A 281 14.59 -17.55 -14.80
N GLN A 282 13.36 -17.27 -15.20
CA GLN A 282 12.72 -15.98 -15.06
C GLN A 282 11.43 -16.21 -14.29
N PHE A 283 11.25 -15.47 -13.20
CA PHE A 283 10.09 -15.61 -12.31
C PHE A 283 8.75 -15.63 -13.08
N LYS A 284 8.62 -14.76 -14.09
CA LYS A 284 7.43 -14.68 -14.96
C LYS A 284 7.20 -15.96 -15.77
N ALA A 285 8.25 -16.57 -16.33
CA ALA A 285 8.15 -17.80 -17.10
C ALA A 285 7.70 -18.97 -16.21
N MET A 286 8.25 -19.06 -15.00
CA MET A 286 7.92 -20.09 -14.02
C MET A 286 6.48 -19.94 -13.48
N ILE A 287 6.02 -18.73 -13.19
CA ILE A 287 4.63 -18.50 -12.73
C ILE A 287 3.61 -18.76 -13.84
N ASN A 288 3.87 -18.30 -15.06
CA ASN A 288 2.95 -18.53 -16.18
C ASN A 288 2.80 -20.02 -16.49
N HIS A 289 3.90 -20.78 -16.40
CA HIS A 289 3.84 -22.23 -16.52
C HIS A 289 2.93 -22.85 -15.44
N MET A 290 3.11 -22.48 -14.16
CA MET A 290 2.29 -22.99 -13.06
C MET A 290 0.80 -22.71 -13.28
N LYS A 291 0.45 -21.47 -13.59
CA LYS A 291 -0.93 -21.05 -13.82
C LYS A 291 -1.58 -21.78 -15.00
N ASN A 292 -0.84 -21.97 -16.08
CA ASN A 292 -1.42 -22.54 -17.31
C ASN A 292 -1.52 -24.07 -17.27
N LYS A 293 -0.67 -24.76 -16.50
CA LYS A 293 -0.56 -26.23 -16.54
C LYS A 293 -1.04 -26.93 -15.27
N HIS A 294 -1.03 -26.28 -14.10
CA HIS A 294 -1.27 -26.94 -12.80
C HIS A 294 -2.44 -26.34 -12.00
N ASP A 295 -2.87 -25.12 -12.34
CA ASP A 295 -3.92 -24.39 -11.57
C ASP A 295 -5.34 -24.95 -11.78
N LYS A 296 -5.53 -25.92 -12.70
CA LYS A 296 -6.83 -26.55 -12.95
C LYS A 296 -7.09 -27.81 -12.12
N THR A 297 -6.08 -28.42 -11.52
CA THR A 297 -6.21 -29.77 -10.92
C THR A 297 -6.02 -29.82 -9.41
N HIS A 298 -5.44 -28.79 -8.77
CA HIS A 298 -5.04 -28.87 -7.36
C HIS A 298 -5.95 -28.18 -6.33
N LEU A 299 -7.12 -27.67 -6.72
CA LEU A 299 -8.06 -27.00 -5.80
C LEU A 299 -9.35 -27.79 -5.47
N SER A 300 -9.47 -29.06 -5.89
CA SER A 300 -10.72 -29.83 -5.73
C SER A 300 -10.68 -31.02 -4.77
N SER A 301 -9.67 -31.18 -3.92
CA SER A 301 -9.68 -32.31 -2.98
C SER A 301 -9.06 -31.97 -1.61
N THR A 302 -9.90 -31.49 -0.71
CA THR A 302 -10.06 -32.05 0.65
C THR A 302 -11.34 -31.50 1.25
N GLU A 303 -12.30 -32.39 1.46
CA GLU A 303 -13.59 -32.19 2.09
C GLU A 303 -13.41 -31.98 3.61
N GLU A 304 -14.11 -30.98 4.16
CA GLU A 304 -15.10 -31.18 5.23
C GLU A 304 -15.77 -29.82 5.59
N SER A 305 -17.12 -29.82 5.53
CA SER A 305 -18.01 -29.02 6.39
C SER A 305 -18.12 -27.49 6.18
N SER A 306 -19.11 -27.07 5.38
CA SER A 306 -20.13 -26.05 5.74
C SER A 306 -20.97 -25.71 4.51
N SER A 307 -22.20 -26.23 4.46
CA SER A 307 -23.17 -26.19 3.36
C SER A 307 -23.85 -24.82 3.10
N ASP A 308 -23.10 -23.71 3.07
CA ASP A 308 -23.69 -22.35 3.02
C ASP A 308 -23.26 -21.49 1.81
N GLU A 309 -22.59 -22.03 0.81
CA GLU A 309 -22.26 -21.26 -0.40
C GLU A 309 -22.78 -21.95 -1.66
N GLU A 310 -24.09 -21.88 -1.84
CA GLU A 310 -24.70 -21.96 -3.16
C GLU A 310 -24.17 -20.77 -3.98
N VAL A 311 -23.22 -21.03 -4.88
CA VAL A 311 -22.66 -20.02 -5.79
C VAL A 311 -23.72 -19.72 -6.85
N LEU A 312 -24.67 -18.86 -6.48
CA LEU A 312 -25.63 -18.28 -7.41
C LEU A 312 -24.87 -17.34 -8.36
N TYR A 313 -24.91 -17.65 -9.64
CA TYR A 313 -24.28 -16.85 -10.67
C TYR A 313 -24.96 -15.48 -10.80
N SER A 314 -24.15 -14.43 -10.65
CA SER A 314 -24.29 -13.11 -11.27
C SER A 314 -25.43 -12.19 -10.82
N GLU A 315 -25.56 -11.95 -9.52
CA GLU A 315 -25.99 -10.62 -9.08
C GLU A 315 -24.81 -9.64 -9.18
N ILE A 316 -25.07 -8.42 -9.64
CA ILE A 316 -24.09 -7.33 -9.64
C ILE A 316 -23.66 -7.10 -8.19
N ILE A 317 -22.45 -7.54 -7.83
CA ILE A 317 -21.92 -7.44 -6.48
C ILE A 317 -21.73 -5.97 -6.13
N ASP A 318 -22.61 -5.40 -5.31
CA ASP A 318 -22.38 -4.08 -4.70
C ASP A 318 -21.26 -4.20 -3.66
N TYR A 319 -20.03 -3.95 -4.11
CA TYR A 319 -18.83 -3.93 -3.27
C TYR A 319 -18.95 -2.93 -2.12
N GLY A 320 -19.74 -1.86 -2.25
CA GLY A 320 -20.00 -0.90 -1.17
C GLY A 320 -20.84 -1.53 -0.07
N LYS A 321 -21.95 -2.18 -0.43
CA LYS A 321 -22.78 -2.96 0.50
C LYS A 321 -21.97 -4.05 1.20
N ARG A 322 -21.24 -4.88 0.43
CA ARG A 322 -20.40 -5.96 0.99
C ARG A 322 -19.32 -5.43 1.95
N ARG A 323 -18.71 -4.28 1.64
CA ARG A 323 -17.75 -3.63 2.54
C ARG A 323 -18.41 -3.07 3.79
N SER A 324 -19.59 -2.46 3.67
CA SER A 324 -20.36 -1.97 4.82
C SER A 324 -20.75 -3.11 5.77
N GLU A 325 -21.25 -4.20 5.21
CA GLU A 325 -21.55 -5.44 5.96
C GLU A 325 -20.30 -6.03 6.61
N LEU A 326 -19.17 -6.06 5.89
CA LEU A 326 -17.90 -6.52 6.47
C LEU A 326 -17.45 -5.60 7.61
N ALA A 327 -17.61 -4.29 7.47
CA ALA A 327 -17.28 -3.33 8.52
C ALA A 327 -18.17 -3.50 9.75
N GLN A 328 -19.48 -3.73 9.55
CA GLN A 328 -20.43 -4.00 10.62
C GLN A 328 -20.10 -5.33 11.31
N PHE A 329 -19.86 -6.39 10.54
CA PHE A 329 -19.43 -7.69 11.06
C PHE A 329 -18.12 -7.58 11.84
N GLY A 330 -17.15 -6.84 11.32
CA GLY A 330 -15.90 -6.56 12.01
C GLY A 330 -16.12 -5.84 13.33
N ARG A 331 -16.88 -4.73 13.35
CA ARG A 331 -17.17 -3.98 14.58
C ARG A 331 -17.83 -4.84 15.66
N ALA A 332 -18.80 -5.69 15.27
CA ALA A 332 -19.46 -6.60 16.19
C ALA A 332 -18.52 -7.64 16.82
N ASN A 333 -17.36 -7.88 16.21
CA ASN A 333 -16.34 -8.83 16.68
C ASN A 333 -14.99 -8.14 16.97
N LEU A 334 -15.02 -6.85 17.31
CA LEU A 334 -13.83 -6.09 17.72
C LEU A 334 -12.70 -6.06 16.66
N ILE A 335 -13.09 -6.07 15.37
CA ILE A 335 -12.21 -5.92 14.21
C ILE A 335 -12.52 -4.60 13.50
N LYS A 336 -11.55 -3.69 13.44
CA LYS A 336 -11.67 -2.41 12.75
C LYS A 336 -10.99 -2.44 11.39
N LEU A 337 -11.72 -2.08 10.33
CA LEU A 337 -11.13 -1.90 9.00
C LEU A 337 -10.21 -0.66 8.98
N ASN A 338 -9.09 -0.75 8.26
CA ASN A 338 -8.21 0.38 8.00
C ASN A 338 -8.84 1.38 7.01
N HIS A 339 -8.21 2.55 6.84
CA HIS A 339 -8.72 3.67 6.03
C HIS A 339 -9.03 3.29 4.57
N ASN A 340 -8.24 2.38 3.98
CA ASN A 340 -8.46 1.89 2.63
C ASN A 340 -9.37 0.65 2.59
N GLY A 341 -9.79 0.12 3.75
CA GLY A 341 -10.62 -1.06 3.96
C GLY A 341 -10.05 -2.36 3.39
N SER A 342 -8.74 -2.43 3.16
CA SER A 342 -8.05 -3.62 2.63
C SER A 342 -7.64 -4.60 3.73
N LYS A 343 -7.51 -4.12 4.97
CA LYS A 343 -7.14 -4.93 6.14
C LYS A 343 -8.07 -4.64 7.32
N GLY A 344 -8.32 -5.66 8.13
CA GLY A 344 -8.92 -5.54 9.46
C GLY A 344 -7.84 -5.63 10.54
N TRP A 345 -7.97 -4.83 11.59
CA TRP A 345 -7.21 -4.91 12.84
C TRP A 345 -8.11 -5.48 13.93
N CYS A 346 -7.76 -6.64 14.49
CA CYS A 346 -8.46 -7.16 15.66
C CYS A 346 -7.84 -6.56 16.93
N SER A 347 -8.63 -5.84 17.72
CA SER A 347 -8.16 -5.26 18.99
C SER A 347 -8.07 -6.26 20.14
N VAL A 348 -8.64 -7.45 19.96
CA VAL A 348 -8.59 -8.54 20.95
C VAL A 348 -7.26 -9.30 20.82
N CYS A 349 -6.84 -9.59 19.59
CA CYS A 349 -5.64 -10.38 19.29
C CYS A 349 -4.43 -9.55 18.87
N ASP A 350 -4.58 -8.22 18.82
CA ASP A 350 -3.56 -7.28 18.36
C ASP A 350 -2.88 -7.68 17.02
N CYS A 351 -3.69 -8.04 16.01
CA CYS A 351 -3.17 -8.46 14.70
C CYS A 351 -3.95 -7.89 13.50
N TYR A 352 -3.23 -7.75 12.38
CA TYR A 352 -3.81 -7.40 11.07
C TYR A 352 -4.14 -8.65 10.25
N MET A 353 -5.25 -8.59 9.54
CA MET A 353 -5.67 -9.63 8.59
C MET A 353 -6.30 -9.01 7.35
N SER A 354 -6.36 -9.77 6.25
CA SER A 354 -7.01 -9.33 5.01
C SER A 354 -8.50 -9.04 5.25
N ALA A 355 -9.01 -7.95 4.67
CA ALA A 355 -10.41 -7.53 4.80
C ALA A 355 -11.35 -8.42 3.97
N HIS A 356 -11.52 -9.67 4.40
CA HIS A 356 -12.43 -10.62 3.81
C HIS A 356 -13.27 -11.29 4.89
N LYS A 357 -14.59 -11.41 4.69
CA LYS A 357 -15.53 -11.95 5.70
C LYS A 357 -15.14 -13.37 6.14
N ARG A 358 -14.70 -14.22 5.20
CA ARG A 358 -14.21 -15.58 5.50
C ARG A 358 -12.99 -15.55 6.44
N VAL A 359 -12.05 -14.63 6.21
CA VAL A 359 -10.84 -14.48 7.04
C VAL A 359 -11.23 -14.03 8.45
N PHE A 360 -12.15 -13.06 8.58
CA PHE A 360 -12.64 -12.63 9.89
C PHE A 360 -13.33 -13.78 10.62
N LYS A 361 -14.25 -14.50 9.95
CA LYS A 361 -14.92 -15.68 10.54
C LYS A 361 -13.92 -16.72 11.03
N HIS A 362 -12.90 -17.05 10.23
CA HIS A 362 -11.88 -18.02 10.62
C HIS A 362 -11.06 -17.52 11.82
N HIS A 363 -10.64 -16.26 11.81
CA HIS A 363 -9.92 -15.64 12.91
C HIS A 363 -10.72 -15.67 14.22
N ILE A 364 -11.98 -15.23 14.19
CA ILE A 364 -12.86 -15.15 15.37
C ILE A 364 -13.15 -16.55 15.95
N ARG A 365 -13.28 -17.57 15.07
CA ARG A 365 -13.48 -18.96 15.50
C ARG A 365 -12.21 -19.58 16.08
N GLY A 366 -11.04 -19.01 15.79
CA GLY A 366 -9.74 -19.49 16.24
C GLY A 366 -9.60 -19.49 17.76
N TYR A 367 -8.91 -20.50 18.28
CA TYR A 367 -8.74 -20.69 19.72
C TYR A 367 -8.03 -19.50 20.40
N ILE A 368 -7.07 -18.86 19.71
CA ILE A 368 -6.38 -17.66 20.23
C ILE A 368 -7.39 -16.52 20.46
N HIS A 369 -8.27 -16.25 19.50
CA HIS A 369 -9.26 -15.17 19.64
C HIS A 369 -10.23 -15.44 20.79
N LYS A 370 -10.76 -16.66 20.86
CA LYS A 370 -11.65 -17.08 21.95
C LYS A 370 -10.98 -16.98 23.31
N GLY A 371 -9.73 -17.43 23.43
CA GLY A 371 -9.02 -17.37 24.70
C GLY A 371 -8.72 -15.95 25.17
N PHE A 372 -8.46 -15.02 24.25
CA PHE A 372 -8.37 -13.61 24.62
C PHE A 372 -9.71 -13.02 25.06
N LEU A 373 -10.82 -13.37 24.40
CA LEU A 373 -12.16 -12.93 24.84
C LEU A 373 -12.45 -13.39 26.27
N GLU A 374 -12.10 -14.64 26.59
CA GLU A 374 -12.27 -15.22 27.91
C GLU A 374 -11.40 -14.53 28.97
N ILE A 375 -10.11 -14.37 28.70
CA ILE A 375 -9.15 -13.69 29.59
C ILE A 375 -9.49 -12.20 29.80
N GLN A 376 -10.24 -11.59 28.88
CA GLN A 376 -10.74 -10.22 28.98
C GLN A 376 -12.13 -10.14 29.64
N GLY A 377 -12.75 -11.28 29.99
CA GLY A 377 -14.09 -11.32 30.56
C GLY A 377 -15.21 -10.95 29.58
N LEU A 378 -14.93 -11.01 28.28
CA LEU A 378 -15.90 -10.72 27.21
C LEU A 378 -16.75 -11.94 26.84
N THR A 379 -16.30 -13.14 27.23
CA THR A 379 -17.05 -14.39 27.15
C THR A 379 -16.96 -15.13 28.48
N PRO A 380 -17.92 -16.03 28.79
CA PRO A 380 -17.84 -16.87 29.99
C PRO A 380 -16.53 -17.63 30.07
N LEU A 381 -16.04 -17.85 31.29
CA LEU A 381 -14.90 -18.73 31.57
C LEU A 381 -15.29 -20.16 31.20
N LEU A 382 -14.55 -20.76 30.27
CA LEU A 382 -14.68 -22.13 29.82
C LEU A 382 -13.49 -22.98 30.25
N HIS A 383 -12.32 -22.35 30.44
CA HIS A 383 -11.10 -22.98 30.88
C HIS A 383 -10.93 -22.74 32.38
N ASP A 384 -10.70 -23.83 33.11
CA ASP A 384 -10.24 -23.73 34.49
C ASP A 384 -8.84 -23.09 34.53
N PRO A 385 -8.48 -22.41 35.65
CA PRO A 385 -7.11 -21.94 35.84
C PRO A 385 -6.12 -23.10 35.68
N GLU A 386 -5.18 -22.97 34.75
CA GLU A 386 -4.18 -24.02 34.55
C GLU A 386 -3.32 -24.12 35.82
N PRO A 387 -3.03 -25.34 36.31
CA PRO A 387 -2.14 -25.51 37.45
C PRO A 387 -0.77 -24.93 37.11
N ARG A 388 -0.22 -24.12 38.02
CA ARG A 388 1.13 -23.54 37.90
C ARG A 388 2.18 -24.59 38.28
N ASP A 389 2.46 -25.48 37.35
CA ASP A 389 3.48 -26.52 37.46
C ASP A 389 4.88 -26.04 37.02
N PHE A 390 5.03 -24.77 36.65
CA PHE A 390 6.31 -24.17 36.28
C PHE A 390 6.84 -23.25 37.38
N LYS A 391 8.16 -23.25 37.56
CA LYS A 391 8.81 -22.29 38.43
C LYS A 391 8.84 -20.92 37.76
N THR A 392 8.58 -19.90 38.54
CA THR A 392 8.65 -18.50 38.11
C THR A 392 9.77 -17.78 38.81
N LEU A 393 10.41 -16.87 38.09
CA LEU A 393 11.51 -16.03 38.59
C LEU A 393 11.20 -14.56 38.34
N SER A 394 11.83 -13.68 39.12
CA SER A 394 11.85 -12.25 38.83
C SER A 394 12.76 -11.99 37.64
N VAL A 395 12.42 -11.04 36.78
CA VAL A 395 13.29 -10.61 35.68
C VAL A 395 14.64 -10.07 36.19
N PHE A 396 14.67 -9.59 37.44
CA PHE A 396 15.88 -9.05 38.08
C PHE A 396 16.74 -10.12 38.75
N ASP A 397 16.29 -11.38 38.80
CA ASP A 397 17.14 -12.48 39.28
C ASP A 397 18.25 -12.83 38.28
N TYR A 398 18.18 -12.28 37.06
CA TYR A 398 19.10 -12.50 35.94
C TYR A 398 20.09 -11.35 35.78
N SER A 399 21.27 -11.63 35.21
CA SER A 399 22.13 -10.56 34.70
C SER A 399 21.47 -9.91 33.48
N ILE A 400 21.43 -8.58 33.46
CA ILE A 400 20.85 -7.83 32.34
C ILE A 400 21.95 -6.93 31.77
N GLU A 401 22.15 -7.02 30.47
CA GLU A 401 23.08 -6.18 29.73
C GLU A 401 22.32 -5.48 28.59
N TYR A 402 22.49 -4.17 28.42
CA TYR A 402 21.90 -3.44 27.30
C TYR A 402 22.94 -3.27 26.20
N VAL A 403 22.56 -3.58 24.96
CA VAL A 403 23.41 -3.43 23.77
C VAL A 403 22.85 -2.30 22.91
N PRO A 404 23.40 -1.06 22.99
CA PRO A 404 22.84 0.12 22.32
C PRO A 404 22.74 0.00 20.80
N SER A 405 23.72 -0.64 20.16
CA SER A 405 23.76 -0.84 18.70
C SER A 405 22.59 -1.69 18.19
N GLU A 406 22.12 -2.63 19.00
CA GLU A 406 21.04 -3.55 18.67
C GLU A 406 19.69 -3.12 19.24
N LYS A 407 19.69 -2.19 20.21
CA LYS A 407 18.51 -1.78 20.96
C LYS A 407 17.81 -2.99 21.59
N ALA A 408 18.61 -3.83 22.23
CA ALA A 408 18.18 -5.07 22.83
C ALA A 408 18.81 -5.28 24.21
N PHE A 409 18.15 -6.08 25.03
CA PHE A 409 18.63 -6.57 26.30
C PHE A 409 19.10 -8.01 26.16
N TYR A 410 20.28 -8.25 26.71
CA TYR A 410 20.92 -9.54 26.82
C TYR A 410 20.73 -10.01 28.26
N ILE A 411 20.08 -11.16 28.43
CA ILE A 411 19.67 -11.65 29.74
C ILE A 411 20.39 -12.98 30.00
N ASP A 412 21.22 -13.03 31.04
CA ASP A 412 22.14 -14.14 31.38
C ASP A 412 23.05 -14.60 30.23
N SER A 413 23.31 -13.72 29.26
CA SER A 413 23.98 -14.07 28.00
C SER A 413 23.29 -15.22 27.24
N LYS A 414 21.99 -15.47 27.51
CA LYS A 414 21.18 -16.54 26.92
C LYS A 414 20.08 -16.01 26.00
N TYR A 415 19.48 -14.88 26.36
CA TYR A 415 18.34 -14.31 25.63
C TYR A 415 18.69 -12.94 25.06
N VAL A 416 18.22 -12.65 23.85
CA VAL A 416 18.24 -11.31 23.26
C VAL A 416 16.81 -10.88 23.03
N VAL A 417 16.39 -9.84 23.76
CA VAL A 417 15.02 -9.34 23.69
C VAL A 417 15.07 -7.87 23.32
N ASP A 418 14.31 -7.46 22.31
CA ASP A 418 14.26 -6.05 21.93
C ASP A 418 13.69 -5.20 23.09
N VAL A 419 14.08 -3.92 23.14
CA VAL A 419 13.68 -3.00 24.23
C VAL A 419 12.16 -2.94 24.40
N PHE A 420 11.38 -2.89 23.32
CA PHE A 420 9.92 -2.81 23.42
C PHE A 420 9.37 -4.09 24.04
N SER A 421 9.81 -5.23 23.54
CA SER A 421 9.42 -6.53 24.06
C SER A 421 9.79 -6.68 25.54
N PHE A 422 10.99 -6.25 25.95
CA PHE A 422 11.39 -6.25 27.35
C PHE A 422 10.39 -5.46 28.21
N PHE A 423 10.01 -4.24 27.83
CA PHE A 423 9.02 -3.43 28.54
C PHE A 423 7.54 -3.81 28.29
N LEU A 424 7.27 -4.98 27.70
CA LEU A 424 5.91 -5.45 27.38
C LEU A 424 5.17 -4.46 26.47
N LEU A 425 5.89 -3.85 25.53
CA LEU A 425 5.38 -2.92 24.55
C LEU A 425 5.44 -3.52 23.14
N PHE A 426 4.46 -3.17 22.29
CA PHE A 426 4.39 -3.61 20.90
C PHE A 426 3.97 -2.47 19.98
N GLU A 427 4.84 -2.12 19.04
CA GLU A 427 4.58 -1.07 18.05
C GLU A 427 3.59 -1.58 16.98
N ILE A 428 2.42 -0.93 16.88
CA ILE A 428 1.41 -1.31 15.89
C ILE A 428 1.78 -0.71 14.54
N LYS A 429 2.50 -1.49 13.73
CA LYS A 429 2.91 -1.12 12.37
C LYS A 429 1.77 -1.35 11.38
N GLY A 430 1.52 -0.39 10.47
CA GLY A 430 0.64 -0.58 9.31
C GLY A 430 -0.59 0.32 9.20
N ASN A 431 -0.82 1.22 10.17
CA ASN A 431 -1.79 2.30 10.01
C ASN A 431 -1.07 3.65 9.81
N PRO A 432 -1.00 4.20 8.58
CA PRO A 432 -0.27 5.45 8.32
C PRO A 432 -0.85 6.65 9.07
N HIS A 433 -2.12 6.59 9.50
CA HIS A 433 -2.79 7.68 10.19
C HIS A 433 -2.79 7.53 11.72
N PHE A 434 -2.33 6.40 12.28
CA PHE A 434 -2.37 6.16 13.71
C PHE A 434 -1.13 5.38 14.16
N LYS A 435 -0.10 6.12 14.55
CA LYS A 435 1.11 5.63 15.18
C LYS A 435 0.85 5.37 16.67
N LYS A 436 0.68 4.10 17.04
CA LYS A 436 0.36 3.66 18.40
C LYS A 436 1.23 2.50 18.83
N THR A 437 1.44 2.41 20.14
CA THR A 437 2.14 1.32 20.81
C THR A 437 1.20 0.68 21.81
N LYS A 438 1.03 -0.63 21.76
CA LYS A 438 0.26 -1.41 22.74
C LYS A 438 1.16 -1.70 23.93
N CYS A 439 0.70 -1.46 25.16
CA CYS A 439 1.32 -2.04 26.35
C CYS A 439 0.54 -3.30 26.73
N PHE A 440 1.22 -4.44 26.75
CA PHE A 440 0.63 -5.72 27.14
C PHE A 440 0.42 -5.83 28.65
N ALA A 441 1.28 -5.20 29.46
CA ALA A 441 1.13 -5.16 30.92
C ALA A 441 -0.15 -4.39 31.32
N CYS A 442 -0.28 -3.16 30.85
CA CYS A 442 -1.43 -2.30 31.17
C CYS A 442 -2.67 -2.59 30.31
N ASN A 443 -2.52 -3.32 29.21
CA ASN A 443 -3.54 -3.56 28.18
C ASN A 443 -4.02 -2.27 27.46
N GLU A 444 -3.19 -1.24 27.39
CA GLU A 444 -3.56 0.08 26.85
C GLU A 444 -2.90 0.42 25.51
N LEU A 445 -3.51 1.35 24.76
CA LEU A 445 -2.95 1.91 23.53
C LEU A 445 -2.33 3.28 23.81
N ILE A 446 -1.01 3.36 23.66
CA ILE A 446 -0.20 4.55 23.88
C ILE A 446 0.04 5.25 22.55
N VAL A 447 0.04 6.59 22.55
CA VAL A 447 0.45 7.38 21.39
C VAL A 447 1.96 7.22 21.19
N GLN A 448 2.41 6.93 19.96
CA GLN A 448 3.84 6.75 19.70
C GLN A 448 4.64 7.99 20.11
N GLY A 449 5.76 7.79 20.80
CA GLY A 449 6.59 8.83 21.43
C GLY A 449 6.22 9.12 22.89
N GLN A 450 5.14 8.55 23.44
CA GLN A 450 4.77 8.65 24.86
C GLN A 450 5.05 7.37 25.66
N GLU A 451 5.71 6.37 25.05
CA GLU A 451 5.99 5.06 25.68
C GLU A 451 6.76 5.22 26.98
N ARG A 452 7.78 6.11 26.99
CA ARG A 452 8.55 6.40 28.19
C ARG A 452 7.66 6.87 29.33
N LYS A 453 6.86 7.90 29.08
CA LYS A 453 6.03 8.51 30.13
C LYS A 453 5.06 7.48 30.69
N HIS A 454 4.55 6.59 29.84
CA HIS A 454 3.73 5.47 30.27
C HIS A 454 4.52 4.49 31.15
N CYS A 455 5.72 4.07 30.75
CA CYS A 455 6.58 3.19 31.54
C CYS A 455 7.06 3.84 32.87
N GLU A 456 7.06 5.16 33.00
CA GLU A 456 7.35 5.88 34.25
C GLU A 456 6.17 5.90 35.23
N THR A 457 4.96 5.52 34.78
CA THR A 457 3.79 5.44 35.67
C THR A 457 3.96 4.34 36.73
N ALA A 458 3.48 4.59 37.95
CA ALA A 458 3.50 3.61 39.03
C ALA A 458 2.75 2.32 38.65
N GLU A 459 1.61 2.47 37.96
CA GLU A 459 0.78 1.34 37.50
C GLU A 459 1.53 0.42 36.53
N HIS A 460 2.21 0.99 35.52
CA HIS A 460 3.00 0.17 34.61
C HIS A 460 4.15 -0.53 35.34
N LYS A 461 4.85 0.20 36.22
CA LYS A 461 5.96 -0.37 37.00
C LYS A 461 5.49 -1.56 37.83
N GLU A 462 4.38 -1.42 38.55
CA GLU A 462 3.79 -2.50 39.34
C GLU A 462 3.46 -3.72 38.47
N LYS A 463 2.68 -3.54 37.40
CA LYS A 463 2.30 -4.64 36.48
C LYS A 463 3.48 -5.28 35.77
N PHE A 464 4.52 -4.50 35.45
CA PHE A 464 5.77 -5.02 34.87
C PHE A 464 6.50 -5.93 35.86
N LEU A 465 6.54 -5.57 37.14
CA LEU A 465 7.19 -6.35 38.19
C LEU A 465 6.37 -7.59 38.59
N GLU A 466 5.05 -7.52 38.47
CA GLU A 466 4.17 -8.68 38.66
C GLU A 466 4.29 -9.72 37.54
N ALA A 467 4.74 -9.32 36.34
CA ALA A 467 4.93 -10.21 35.22
C ALA A 467 6.08 -11.19 35.49
N LYS A 468 5.73 -12.47 35.63
CA LYS A 468 6.66 -13.52 36.07
C LYS A 468 7.40 -14.14 34.90
N LEU A 469 8.72 -14.23 34.98
CA LEU A 469 9.50 -14.97 33.99
C LEU A 469 9.35 -16.47 34.25
N MET A 470 8.95 -17.24 33.25
CA MET A 470 8.94 -18.70 33.34
C MET A 470 10.38 -19.19 33.35
N GLU A 471 10.73 -20.08 34.28
CA GLU A 471 12.09 -20.61 34.37
C GLU A 471 12.47 -21.28 33.03
N PRO A 472 13.52 -20.79 32.37
CA PRO A 472 13.95 -21.36 31.12
C PRO A 472 14.58 -22.73 31.38
N GLY A 473 14.44 -23.60 30.38
CA GLY A 473 15.10 -24.89 30.41
C GLY A 473 16.62 -24.75 30.55
N GLN A 474 17.24 -25.49 31.48
CA GLN A 474 18.69 -25.44 31.66
C GLN A 474 19.45 -26.25 30.60
N GLU A 475 18.84 -27.32 30.11
CA GLU A 475 19.40 -28.24 29.12
C GLU A 475 18.82 -27.96 27.74
N GLU A 476 19.58 -28.21 26.66
CA GLU A 476 19.13 -28.00 25.27
C GLU A 476 17.85 -28.79 24.93
N ASP A 477 17.68 -29.95 25.56
CA ASP A 477 16.52 -30.82 25.39
C ASP A 477 15.28 -30.34 26.17
N SER A 478 15.41 -29.31 27.00
CA SER A 478 14.30 -28.78 27.76
C SER A 478 13.34 -27.99 26.87
N PRO A 479 12.02 -28.15 27.03
CA PRO A 479 11.02 -27.50 26.17
C PRO A 479 11.05 -25.97 26.22
N ASN A 480 11.70 -25.38 27.22
CA ASN A 480 11.84 -23.93 27.40
C ASN A 480 13.28 -23.44 27.15
N PHE A 481 14.18 -24.27 26.63
CA PHE A 481 15.55 -23.84 26.35
C PHE A 481 15.55 -22.74 25.28
N GLY A 482 16.22 -21.62 25.58
CA GLY A 482 16.27 -20.47 24.67
C GLY A 482 14.94 -19.76 24.48
N GLU A 483 13.96 -19.98 25.37
CA GLU A 483 12.66 -19.30 25.35
C GLU A 483 12.64 -18.19 26.40
N TYR A 484 12.27 -16.96 25.99
CA TYR A 484 12.01 -15.87 26.93
C TYR A 484 10.50 -15.66 27.04
N ILE A 485 9.86 -16.33 28.01
CA ILE A 485 8.41 -16.28 28.19
C ILE A 485 8.06 -15.68 29.55
N ARG A 486 7.14 -14.71 29.57
CA ARG A 486 6.58 -14.16 30.81
C ARG A 486 5.10 -14.42 30.94
N GLU A 487 4.65 -14.84 32.11
CA GLU A 487 3.23 -14.82 32.49
C GLU A 487 2.91 -13.39 32.97
N ILE A 488 2.21 -12.59 32.13
CA ILE A 488 1.82 -11.21 32.47
C ILE A 488 0.71 -11.24 33.54
N LYS A 489 -0.25 -12.14 33.37
CA LYS A 489 -1.36 -12.41 34.29
C LYS A 489 -1.77 -13.87 34.17
N PRO A 490 -2.59 -14.43 35.08
CA PRO A 490 -3.05 -15.82 34.99
C PRO A 490 -3.54 -16.15 33.57
N ASN A 491 -2.98 -17.23 33.01
CA ASN A 491 -3.27 -17.72 31.67
C ASN A 491 -2.90 -16.78 30.50
N LEU A 492 -2.16 -15.68 30.71
CA LEU A 492 -1.71 -14.80 29.63
C LEU A 492 -0.19 -14.74 29.57
N TYR A 493 0.35 -15.28 28.50
CA TYR A 493 1.78 -15.40 28.28
C TYR A 493 2.28 -14.40 27.24
N HIS A 494 3.49 -13.89 27.43
CA HIS A 494 4.23 -13.05 26.48
C HIS A 494 5.46 -13.79 26.02
N CYS A 495 5.58 -14.00 24.72
CA CYS A 495 6.82 -14.45 24.11
C CYS A 495 7.67 -13.23 23.79
N GLY A 496 8.79 -13.06 24.48
CA GLY A 496 9.68 -11.92 24.27
C GLY A 496 10.43 -11.96 22.94
N LEU A 497 10.69 -13.14 22.39
CA LEU A 497 11.39 -13.26 21.11
C LEU A 497 10.52 -12.74 19.94
N CYS A 498 9.26 -13.20 19.88
CA CYS A 498 8.29 -12.78 18.87
C CYS A 498 7.55 -11.46 19.21
N ASN A 499 7.71 -10.98 20.44
CA ASN A 499 6.98 -9.85 21.04
C ASN A 499 5.46 -9.94 20.84
N ARG A 500 4.86 -11.06 21.28
CA ARG A 500 3.43 -11.35 21.15
C ARG A 500 2.87 -11.95 22.43
N THR A 501 1.58 -11.70 22.67
CA THR A 501 0.84 -12.33 23.75
C THR A 501 0.03 -13.54 23.26
N LEU A 502 -0.15 -14.52 24.13
CA LEU A 502 -0.77 -15.81 23.85
C LEU A 502 -1.67 -16.21 25.04
N PRO A 503 -2.94 -16.55 24.79
CA PRO A 503 -3.87 -16.96 25.84
C PRO A 503 -3.75 -18.47 26.09
N PHE A 504 -3.64 -18.86 27.36
CA PHE A 504 -3.44 -20.22 27.85
C PHE A 504 -2.12 -20.86 27.38
N ARG A 505 -1.67 -21.87 28.12
CA ARG A 505 -0.41 -22.56 27.83
C ARG A 505 -0.47 -23.35 26.53
N ALA A 506 -1.62 -23.93 26.20
CA ALA A 506 -1.80 -24.64 24.93
C ALA A 506 -1.46 -23.75 23.71
N ALA A 507 -1.85 -22.47 23.73
CA ALA A 507 -1.50 -21.54 22.66
C ALA A 507 -0.01 -21.20 22.62
N LEU A 508 0.61 -21.09 23.80
CA LEU A 508 2.04 -20.88 23.96
C LEU A 508 2.84 -22.04 23.36
N GLU A 509 2.50 -23.28 23.70
CA GLU A 509 3.21 -24.46 23.18
C GLU A 509 3.04 -24.61 21.65
N PHE A 510 1.84 -24.32 21.13
CA PHE A 510 1.64 -24.26 19.68
C PHE A 510 2.48 -23.16 19.01
N HIS A 511 2.58 -21.98 19.65
CA HIS A 511 3.41 -20.90 19.13
C HIS A 511 4.89 -21.27 19.10
N LYS A 512 5.40 -21.86 20.18
CA LYS A 512 6.80 -22.29 20.29
C LYS A 512 7.17 -23.26 19.18
N THR A 513 6.28 -24.19 18.84
CA THR A 513 6.52 -25.17 17.76
C THR A 513 6.32 -24.59 16.35
N SER A 514 5.79 -23.37 16.22
CA SER A 514 5.51 -22.76 14.92
C SER A 514 6.81 -22.40 14.16
N PRO A 515 6.86 -22.58 12.82
CA PRO A 515 8.05 -22.24 12.02
C PRO A 515 8.48 -20.78 12.17
N GLY A 516 7.52 -19.86 12.31
CA GLY A 516 7.80 -18.43 12.48
C GLY A 516 8.58 -18.14 13.76
N HIS A 517 8.22 -18.80 14.87
CA HIS A 517 8.94 -18.68 16.13
C HIS A 517 10.34 -19.28 16.03
N GLN A 518 10.48 -20.48 15.47
CA GLN A 518 11.77 -21.15 15.29
C GLN A 518 12.76 -20.31 14.46
N ILE A 519 12.28 -19.63 13.42
CA ILE A 519 13.09 -18.69 12.64
C ILE A 519 13.57 -17.52 13.51
N VAL A 520 12.69 -16.93 14.32
CA VAL A 520 13.07 -15.81 15.20
C VAL A 520 14.08 -16.27 16.26
N LYS A 521 13.82 -17.42 16.89
CA LYS A 521 14.68 -18.05 17.89
C LYS A 521 16.09 -18.31 17.34
N SER A 522 16.20 -18.93 16.16
CA SER A 522 17.50 -19.21 15.53
C SER A 522 18.32 -17.97 15.18
N LYS A 523 17.67 -16.82 14.93
CA LYS A 523 18.33 -15.56 14.57
C LYS A 523 18.83 -14.77 15.77
N GLN A 524 18.31 -15.05 16.96
CA GLN A 524 18.64 -14.33 18.19
C GLN A 524 19.79 -14.99 18.97
N ILE A 525 20.56 -15.88 18.32
CA ILE A 525 21.81 -16.44 18.88
C ILE A 525 22.88 -15.34 18.88
N ILE A 526 23.42 -15.07 20.07
CA ILE A 526 24.28 -13.93 20.42
C ILE A 526 25.67 -13.98 19.74
N ASP A 527 26.09 -12.87 19.13
CA ASP A 527 27.52 -12.57 18.91
C ASP A 527 28.07 -11.80 20.13
N ARG A 528 28.91 -12.47 20.95
CA ARG A 528 29.41 -11.94 22.24
C ARG A 528 30.38 -10.75 22.12
N LYS A 529 30.69 -10.27 20.90
CA LYS A 529 31.71 -9.24 20.70
C LYS A 529 31.18 -7.81 20.83
N THR A 530 29.87 -7.61 20.92
CA THR A 530 29.29 -6.27 20.95
C THR A 530 29.42 -5.61 22.34
N PRO A 531 29.85 -4.34 22.43
CA PRO A 531 29.90 -3.62 23.71
C PRO A 531 28.52 -3.54 24.38
N ALA A 532 28.45 -3.95 25.65
CA ALA A 532 27.22 -3.97 26.43
C ALA A 532 27.36 -3.16 27.73
N ILE A 533 26.25 -2.57 28.19
CA ILE A 533 26.15 -1.87 29.47
C ILE A 533 25.54 -2.86 30.48
N ILE A 534 26.33 -3.27 31.46
CA ILE A 534 25.92 -4.26 32.47
C ILE A 534 25.13 -3.56 33.60
N PHE A 535 23.99 -4.14 33.98
CA PHE A 535 23.17 -3.67 35.09
C PHE A 535 23.34 -4.56 36.31
N ASN A 536 23.63 -3.97 37.46
CA ASN A 536 23.55 -4.67 38.73
C ASN A 536 22.09 -4.67 39.21
N THR A 537 21.43 -5.82 39.11
CA THR A 537 20.00 -6.00 39.38
C THR A 537 19.62 -5.98 40.88
N LYS A 538 20.59 -5.91 41.80
CA LYS A 538 20.38 -5.95 43.26
C LYS A 538 19.87 -4.64 43.89
N HIS A 539 19.52 -3.62 43.10
CA HIS A 539 19.12 -2.30 43.60
C HIS A 539 17.69 -1.92 43.14
N ASP A 540 16.90 -1.29 44.01
CA ASP A 540 15.48 -0.94 43.78
C ASP A 540 15.24 0.02 42.59
N ASP A 541 16.29 0.68 42.10
CA ASP A 541 16.23 1.63 40.98
C ASP A 541 16.57 1.04 39.60
N VAL A 542 16.79 -0.27 39.50
CA VAL A 542 17.20 -0.92 38.24
C VAL A 542 16.21 -0.64 37.11
N TYR A 543 14.91 -0.68 37.39
CA TYR A 543 13.87 -0.36 36.41
C TYR A 543 14.03 1.05 35.81
N ILE A 544 14.23 2.07 36.65
CA ILE A 544 14.37 3.46 36.20
C ILE A 544 15.67 3.66 35.43
N LYS A 545 16.76 2.98 35.85
CA LYS A 545 18.05 3.02 35.13
C LYS A 545 17.94 2.39 33.74
N LEU A 546 17.29 1.23 33.63
CA LEU A 546 17.03 0.55 32.35
C LEU A 546 16.21 1.46 31.42
N LEU A 547 15.13 2.06 31.93
CA LEU A 547 14.27 2.94 31.17
C LEU A 547 15.00 4.21 30.70
N THR A 548 15.81 4.82 31.58
CA THR A 548 16.56 6.05 31.26
C THR A 548 17.55 5.85 30.12
N ILE A 549 18.24 4.70 30.09
CA ILE A 549 19.25 4.40 29.05
C ILE A 549 18.58 4.18 27.69
N CYS A 550 17.45 3.47 27.64
CA CYS A 550 16.72 3.19 26.41
C CYS A 550 16.21 4.47 25.70
N VAL A 551 15.93 5.52 26.46
CA VAL A 551 15.34 6.75 25.93
C VAL A 551 16.37 7.64 25.25
N LYS A 552 17.60 7.72 25.77
CA LYS A 552 18.65 8.56 25.16
C LYS A 552 18.88 8.17 23.69
N ASP A 553 18.74 6.89 23.38
CA ASP A 553 18.87 6.34 22.02
C ASP A 553 17.65 6.59 21.11
N GLN A 554 16.52 7.01 21.66
CA GLN A 554 15.33 7.41 20.89
C GLN A 554 15.37 8.92 20.58
N THR A 555 15.69 9.76 21.58
CA THR A 555 15.77 11.22 21.40
C THR A 555 16.84 11.66 20.40
N ASN A 556 17.95 10.93 20.32
CA ASN A 556 19.02 11.22 19.35
C ASN A 556 18.57 10.99 17.90
N LYS A 557 17.59 10.11 17.63
CA LYS A 557 17.02 9.92 16.28
C LYS A 557 16.05 11.03 15.89
N ASP A 558 15.24 11.50 16.84
CA ASP A 558 14.32 12.60 16.59
C ASP A 558 15.06 13.91 16.37
N GLN A 559 16.22 14.09 17.00
CA GLN A 559 17.11 15.22 16.73
C GLN A 559 17.87 15.05 15.41
N ALA A 560 18.39 13.85 15.09
CA ALA A 560 19.07 13.58 13.82
C ALA A 560 18.14 13.68 12.59
N SER A 561 16.85 13.35 12.74
CA SER A 561 15.85 13.52 11.68
C SER A 561 15.37 14.96 11.53
N LYS A 562 15.48 15.79 12.58
CA LYS A 562 15.18 17.22 12.54
C LYS A 562 16.38 18.09 12.15
N SER A 563 17.61 17.60 12.30
CA SER A 563 18.85 18.36 12.06
C SER A 563 19.41 18.21 10.65
N GLN A 564 18.70 17.60 9.69
CA GLN A 564 19.00 17.82 8.28
C GLN A 564 18.51 19.22 7.89
N PRO A 565 19.41 20.21 7.69
CA PRO A 565 19.00 21.56 7.32
C PRO A 565 18.37 21.51 5.92
N ASN A 566 17.17 22.10 5.80
CA ASN A 566 16.59 22.49 4.52
C ASN A 566 17.57 23.46 3.83
N LYS A 567 18.46 22.94 2.99
CA LYS A 567 19.31 23.73 2.09
C LYS A 567 18.44 24.23 0.92
N SER A 568 17.51 25.13 1.21
CA SER A 568 16.75 25.86 0.21
C SER A 568 16.12 27.10 0.83
N GLN A 569 16.97 27.99 1.35
CA GLN A 569 16.64 29.39 1.66
C GLN A 569 17.97 30.14 1.91
N ALA A 570 18.69 30.40 0.82
CA ALA A 570 19.75 31.40 0.76
C ALA A 570 20.04 31.72 -0.72
N LYS A 571 19.15 32.49 -1.34
CA LYS A 571 19.42 33.61 -2.26
C LYS A 571 18.10 34.08 -2.86
#